data_AF-A0A934GH62-F1
#
_entry.id   AF-A0A934GH62-F1
#
_cell.length_a   1.000
_cell.length_b   1.000
_cell.length_c   1.000
_cell.angle_alpha   90.00
_cell.angle_beta   90.00
_cell.angle_gamma   90.00
#
_symmetry.space_group_name_H-M   'P 1'
#
loop_
_entity.id
_entity.type
_entity.pdbx_description
1 polymer ?
#
loop_
_entity_poly.entity_id
_entity_poly.type
_entity_poly.pdbx_seq_one_letter_code
_entity_poly.pdbx_strand_id
1 'polypeptide(L)'
;MSLFSSSQKGFSLVELLIYISIFSVISAIFIGVLSHATLGWTRSKVESEVQQNLRFAMEDIARTAQKATSISSPSVGSSASALTAVVGGQTIQYSLSGTVLQKQTGANPVENITTDKVKVTYLYFKTLQNTALSNTGVQATSTRFAMTVEYNSDNNQFFYTEHATSTATLKNR
;
A
#
# COMPACT_ATOMS: atom_id res chain seq x y z
N MET A 1 43.14 43.84 -59.04
CA MET A 1 43.57 43.06 -57.86
C MET A 1 42.32 42.41 -57.27
N SER A 2 41.94 41.23 -57.77
CA SER A 2 40.76 40.48 -57.31
C SER A 2 41.20 39.58 -56.16
N LEU A 3 40.63 39.78 -54.97
CA LEU A 3 40.94 38.98 -53.78
C LEU A 3 39.66 38.41 -53.18
N PHE A 4 39.68 37.07 -53.07
CA PHE A 4 38.81 36.17 -52.30
C PHE A 4 37.40 35.89 -52.81
N SER A 5 37.30 34.81 -53.61
CA SER A 5 36.08 34.01 -53.77
C SER A 5 35.81 33.25 -52.47
N SER A 6 34.69 33.54 -51.81
CA SER A 6 34.20 32.76 -50.67
C SER A 6 33.35 31.60 -51.21
N SER A 7 33.95 30.41 -51.30
CA SER A 7 33.20 29.18 -51.63
C SER A 7 32.37 28.74 -50.43
N GLN A 8 31.11 29.16 -50.36
CA GLN A 8 30.12 28.48 -49.52
C GLN A 8 29.82 27.11 -50.15
N LYS A 9 30.47 26.07 -49.64
CA LYS A 9 30.17 24.69 -50.04
C LYS A 9 28.79 24.33 -49.50
N GLY A 10 27.81 24.21 -50.41
CA GLY A 10 26.47 23.73 -50.07
C GLY A 10 26.49 22.27 -49.60
N PHE A 11 25.55 21.95 -48.71
CA PHE A 11 25.38 20.62 -48.13
C PHE A 11 25.05 19.57 -49.21
N SER A 12 25.63 18.36 -49.11
CA SER A 12 25.28 17.26 -50.02
C SER A 12 23.98 16.58 -49.59
N LEU A 13 23.13 16.19 -50.55
CA LEU A 13 21.93 15.37 -50.28
C LEU A 13 22.26 14.06 -49.57
N VAL A 14 23.42 13.46 -49.88
CA VAL A 14 23.89 12.23 -49.23
C VAL A 14 24.19 12.48 -47.75
N GLU A 15 24.77 13.63 -47.42
CA GLU A 15 25.10 14.01 -46.05
C GLU A 15 23.83 14.21 -45.21
N LEU A 16 22.78 14.81 -45.78
CA LEU A 16 21.46 14.91 -45.15
C LEU A 16 20.83 13.54 -44.87
N LEU A 17 20.92 12.60 -45.81
CA LEU A 17 20.38 11.24 -45.64
C LEU A 17 21.09 10.47 -44.53
N ILE A 18 22.40 10.63 -44.41
CA ILE A 18 23.19 10.03 -43.32
C ILE A 18 22.77 10.62 -41.97
N TYR A 19 22.49 11.92 -41.90
CA TYR A 19 22.03 12.52 -40.64
C TYR A 19 20.64 12.06 -40.23
N ILE A 20 19.71 11.95 -41.18
CA ILE A 20 18.35 11.44 -40.90
C ILE A 20 18.41 9.98 -40.45
N SER A 21 19.27 9.15 -41.03
CA SER A 21 19.41 7.74 -40.64
C SER A 21 20.04 7.57 -39.26
N ILE A 22 21.07 8.35 -38.94
CA ILE A 22 21.66 8.36 -37.60
C ILE A 22 20.64 8.88 -36.58
N PHE A 23 19.92 9.96 -36.91
CA PHE A 23 18.91 10.54 -36.04
C PHE A 23 17.78 9.55 -35.74
N SER A 24 17.27 8.84 -36.75
CA SER A 24 16.18 7.87 -36.55
C SER A 24 16.58 6.71 -35.64
N VAL A 25 17.79 6.19 -35.78
CA VAL A 25 18.34 5.15 -34.89
C VAL A 25 18.45 5.67 -33.45
N ILE A 26 18.98 6.87 -33.27
CA ILE A 26 19.10 7.50 -31.95
C ILE A 26 17.71 7.74 -31.33
N SER A 27 16.76 8.28 -32.10
CA SER A 27 15.38 8.49 -31.63
C SER A 27 14.70 7.20 -31.21
N ALA A 28 14.89 6.11 -31.94
CA ALA A 28 14.32 4.81 -31.57
C ALA A 28 14.84 4.31 -30.21
N ILE A 29 16.14 4.47 -29.95
CA ILE A 29 16.74 4.14 -28.66
C ILE A 29 16.15 5.00 -27.55
N PHE A 30 16.04 6.32 -27.76
CA PHE A 30 15.45 7.24 -26.79
C PHE A 30 13.99 6.89 -26.44
N ILE A 31 13.18 6.57 -27.44
CA ILE A 31 11.78 6.16 -27.23
C ILE A 31 11.71 4.87 -26.40
N GLY A 32 12.61 3.90 -26.68
CA GLY A 32 12.72 2.67 -25.90
C GLY A 32 13.03 2.96 -24.42
N VAL A 33 14.06 3.76 -24.16
CA VAL A 33 14.45 4.16 -22.79
C VAL A 33 13.31 4.88 -22.07
N LEU A 34 12.65 5.83 -22.74
CA LEU A 34 11.53 6.57 -22.16
C LEU A 34 10.38 5.64 -21.78
N SER A 35 10.04 4.68 -22.65
CA SER A 35 8.97 3.71 -22.40
C SER A 35 9.27 2.84 -21.18
N HIS A 36 10.51 2.35 -21.05
CA HIS A 36 10.94 1.59 -19.89
C HIS A 36 10.94 2.42 -18.61
N ALA A 37 11.36 3.69 -18.68
CA ALA A 37 11.32 4.60 -17.55
C ALA A 37 9.86 4.79 -17.07
N THR A 38 8.92 5.12 -17.95
CA THR A 38 7.51 5.32 -17.58
C THR A 38 6.88 4.09 -16.92
N LEU A 39 7.21 2.89 -17.41
CA LEU A 39 6.77 1.63 -16.79
C LEU A 39 7.34 1.47 -15.38
N GLY A 40 8.64 1.73 -15.19
CA GLY A 40 9.29 1.68 -13.88
C GLY A 40 8.69 2.64 -12.87
N TRP A 41 8.38 3.87 -13.31
CA TRP A 41 7.71 4.88 -12.48
C TRP A 41 6.31 4.45 -12.06
N THR A 42 5.54 3.86 -12.99
CA THR A 42 4.18 3.38 -12.71
C THR A 42 4.21 2.24 -11.71
N ARG A 43 5.14 1.29 -11.87
CA ARG A 43 5.33 0.19 -10.92
C ARG A 43 5.70 0.68 -9.53
N SER A 44 6.63 1.62 -9.42
CA SER A 44 7.02 2.21 -8.13
C SER A 44 5.82 2.88 -7.44
N LYS A 45 4.97 3.57 -8.21
CA LYS A 45 3.73 4.15 -7.68
C LYS A 45 2.77 3.09 -7.16
N VAL A 46 2.57 2.01 -7.91
CA VAL A 46 1.72 0.86 -7.51
C VAL A 46 2.20 0.25 -6.20
N GLU A 47 3.49 -0.05 -6.09
CA GLU A 47 4.10 -0.61 -4.88
C GLU A 47 3.92 0.35 -3.68
N SER A 48 4.14 1.64 -3.90
CA SER A 48 3.99 2.68 -2.88
C SER A 48 2.54 2.82 -2.40
N GLU A 49 1.54 2.74 -3.28
CA GLU A 49 0.12 2.80 -2.90
C GLU A 49 -0.28 1.62 -2.02
N VAL A 50 0.14 0.40 -2.38
CA VAL A 50 -0.13 -0.81 -1.56
C VAL A 50 0.56 -0.69 -0.19
N GLN A 51 1.84 -0.34 -0.17
CA GLN A 51 2.61 -0.19 1.07
C GLN A 51 2.04 0.88 2.00
N GLN A 52 1.64 2.04 1.46
CA GLN A 52 1.07 3.12 2.25
C GLN A 52 -0.26 2.72 2.87
N ASN A 53 -1.16 2.12 2.09
CA ASN A 53 -2.46 1.66 2.58
C ASN A 53 -2.29 0.55 3.64
N LEU A 54 -1.44 -0.45 3.38
CA LEU A 54 -1.17 -1.52 4.32
C LEU A 54 -0.57 -0.98 5.63
N ARG A 55 0.45 -0.12 5.54
CA ARG A 55 1.10 0.47 6.72
C ARG A 55 0.13 1.32 7.53
N PHE A 56 -0.66 2.16 6.87
CA PHE A 56 -1.65 3.00 7.55
C PHE A 56 -2.70 2.14 8.26
N ALA A 57 -3.26 1.15 7.58
CA ALA A 57 -4.26 0.25 8.15
C ALA A 57 -3.72 -0.55 9.35
N MET A 58 -2.52 -1.12 9.22
CA MET A 58 -1.88 -1.87 10.30
C MET A 58 -1.58 -0.98 11.51
N GLU A 59 -1.15 0.26 11.30
CA GLU A 59 -0.88 1.20 12.37
C GLU A 59 -2.16 1.67 13.06
N ASP A 60 -3.23 1.96 12.32
CA ASP A 60 -4.51 2.40 12.90
C ASP A 60 -5.15 1.28 13.76
N ILE A 61 -5.10 0.04 13.28
CA ILE A 61 -5.50 -1.15 14.05
C ILE A 61 -4.61 -1.31 15.29
N ALA A 62 -3.27 -1.22 15.15
CA ALA A 62 -2.34 -1.35 16.25
C ALA A 62 -2.62 -0.32 17.36
N ARG A 63 -2.74 0.96 16.98
CA ARG A 63 -3.04 2.06 17.90
C ARG A 63 -4.38 1.85 18.60
N THR A 64 -5.38 1.37 17.88
CA THR A 64 -6.70 1.08 18.45
C THR A 64 -6.62 -0.05 19.46
N ALA A 65 -5.98 -1.17 19.12
CA ALA A 65 -5.83 -2.32 20.00
C ALA A 65 -4.99 -2.00 21.25
N GLN A 66 -3.95 -1.17 21.12
CA GLN A 66 -3.14 -0.70 22.26
C GLN A 66 -3.94 0.20 23.21
N LYS A 67 -4.82 1.07 22.67
CA LYS A 67 -5.67 1.97 23.46
C LYS A 67 -6.95 1.30 23.97
N ALA A 68 -7.25 0.10 23.52
CA ALA A 68 -8.46 -0.61 23.89
C ALA A 68 -8.44 -1.02 25.37
N THR A 69 -9.57 -0.77 26.04
CA THR A 69 -9.84 -1.28 27.37
C THR A 69 -10.35 -2.72 27.32
N SER A 70 -10.99 -3.12 26.23
CA SER A 70 -11.47 -4.48 26.00
C SER A 70 -11.60 -4.76 24.50
N ILE A 71 -11.54 -6.04 24.14
CA ILE A 71 -11.85 -6.55 22.80
C ILE A 71 -12.97 -7.58 22.97
N SER A 72 -14.10 -7.35 22.31
CA SER A 72 -15.28 -8.22 22.36
C SER A 72 -15.34 -9.19 21.18
N SER A 73 -14.70 -8.85 20.06
CA SER A 73 -14.60 -9.72 18.88
C SER A 73 -13.23 -9.56 18.22
N PRO A 74 -12.52 -10.66 17.87
CA PRO A 74 -12.87 -12.03 18.21
C PRO A 74 -12.79 -12.29 19.72
N SER A 75 -13.56 -13.27 20.21
CA SER A 75 -13.42 -13.73 21.59
C SER A 75 -12.03 -14.31 21.85
N VAL A 76 -11.60 -14.35 23.11
CA VAL A 76 -10.31 -14.95 23.49
C VAL A 76 -10.20 -16.38 22.94
N GLY A 77 -9.07 -16.67 22.30
CA GLY A 77 -8.78 -17.96 21.66
C GLY A 77 -9.31 -18.09 20.22
N SER A 78 -10.30 -17.28 19.85
CA SER A 78 -10.96 -17.31 18.55
C SER A 78 -10.31 -16.37 17.54
N SER A 79 -10.65 -16.57 16.27
CA SER A 79 -10.27 -15.70 15.16
C SER A 79 -11.49 -15.23 14.38
N ALA A 80 -11.40 -14.05 13.78
CA ALA A 80 -12.43 -13.47 12.92
C ALA A 80 -11.81 -12.57 11.85
N SER A 81 -12.59 -12.23 10.82
CA SER A 81 -12.24 -11.22 9.81
C SER A 81 -12.66 -9.79 10.20
N ALA A 82 -13.13 -9.62 11.43
CA ALA A 82 -13.51 -8.33 11.99
C ALA A 82 -12.96 -8.18 13.41
N LEU A 83 -12.74 -6.94 13.83
CA LEU A 83 -12.31 -6.58 15.18
C LEU A 83 -13.36 -5.67 15.79
N THR A 84 -13.70 -5.89 17.06
CA THR A 84 -14.52 -4.97 17.84
C THR A 84 -13.83 -4.72 19.17
N ALA A 85 -13.45 -3.46 19.40
CA ALA A 85 -12.70 -3.02 20.56
C ALA A 85 -13.41 -1.84 21.22
N VAL A 86 -13.26 -1.68 22.53
CA VAL A 86 -13.75 -0.50 23.26
C VAL A 86 -12.57 0.40 23.60
N VAL A 87 -12.61 1.66 23.15
CA VAL A 87 -11.58 2.68 23.42
C VAL A 87 -12.26 3.90 24.01
N GLY A 88 -11.91 4.27 25.24
CA GLY A 88 -12.46 5.47 25.90
C GLY A 88 -13.98 5.46 26.04
N GLY A 89 -14.59 4.27 26.19
CA GLY A 89 -16.04 4.09 26.29
C GLY A 89 -16.76 3.96 24.94
N GLN A 90 -16.08 4.18 23.81
CA GLN A 90 -16.66 4.04 22.47
C GLN A 90 -16.27 2.70 21.84
N THR A 91 -17.24 2.06 21.18
CA THR A 91 -16.99 0.86 20.37
C THR A 91 -16.35 1.25 19.04
N ILE A 92 -15.18 0.69 18.73
CA ILE A 92 -14.53 0.79 17.44
C ILE A 92 -14.59 -0.57 16.76
N GLN A 93 -15.15 -0.60 15.54
CA GLN A 93 -15.27 -1.80 14.73
C GLN A 93 -14.45 -1.67 13.45
N TYR A 94 -13.65 -2.70 13.15
CA TYR A 94 -13.02 -2.89 11.84
C TYR A 94 -13.65 -4.06 11.13
N SER A 95 -13.96 -3.89 9.85
CA SER A 95 -14.49 -4.95 8.98
C SER A 95 -14.24 -4.64 7.52
N LEU A 96 -14.50 -5.60 6.64
CA LEU A 96 -14.46 -5.39 5.20
C LEU A 96 -15.86 -5.10 4.67
N SER A 97 -15.97 -4.07 3.83
CA SER A 97 -17.09 -3.91 2.90
C SER A 97 -16.58 -4.24 1.50
N GLY A 98 -16.89 -5.45 1.02
CA GLY A 98 -16.25 -6.01 -0.17
C GLY A 98 -14.75 -6.19 0.06
N THR A 99 -13.93 -5.38 -0.60
CA THR A 99 -12.45 -5.40 -0.48
C THR A 99 -11.89 -4.17 0.22
N VAL A 100 -12.74 -3.28 0.74
CA VAL A 100 -12.29 -2.05 1.40
C VAL A 100 -12.35 -2.25 2.91
N LEU A 101 -11.22 -1.98 3.59
CA LEU A 101 -11.20 -1.95 5.05
C LEU A 101 -11.91 -0.71 5.54
N GLN A 102 -12.84 -0.92 6.46
CA GLN A 102 -13.65 0.12 7.06
C GLN A 102 -13.51 0.14 8.57
N LYS A 103 -13.72 1.32 9.13
CA LYS A 103 -13.75 1.60 10.55
C LYS A 103 -15.03 2.33 10.91
N GLN A 104 -15.68 1.89 11.97
CA GLN A 104 -16.80 2.61 12.56
C GLN A 104 -16.48 2.90 14.03
N THR A 105 -16.70 4.15 14.45
CA THR A 105 -16.49 4.59 15.84
C THR A 105 -17.84 5.00 16.45
N GLY A 106 -18.37 4.16 17.32
CA GLY A 106 -19.69 4.35 17.93
C GLY A 106 -20.78 4.45 16.87
N ALA A 107 -21.59 5.51 16.94
CA ALA A 107 -22.66 5.80 15.98
C ALA A 107 -22.22 6.71 14.80
N ASN A 108 -20.92 7.01 14.69
CA ASN A 108 -20.42 7.84 13.59
C ASN A 108 -20.54 7.12 12.24
N PRO A 109 -20.58 7.87 11.12
CA PRO A 109 -20.49 7.29 9.79
C PRO A 109 -19.27 6.38 9.65
N VAL A 110 -19.40 5.37 8.78
CA VAL A 110 -18.33 4.43 8.48
C VAL A 110 -17.25 5.15 7.66
N GLU A 111 -15.99 5.00 8.07
CA GLU A 111 -14.82 5.57 7.43
C GLU A 111 -14.05 4.48 6.68
N ASN A 112 -13.65 4.76 5.44
CA ASN A 112 -12.75 3.88 4.70
C ASN A 112 -11.30 4.10 5.16
N ILE A 113 -10.63 3.04 5.58
CA ILE A 113 -9.23 3.05 6.01
C ILE A 113 -8.29 2.81 4.82
N THR A 114 -8.70 1.95 3.88
CA THR A 114 -8.00 1.77 2.61
C THR A 114 -8.73 2.52 1.49
N THR A 115 -7.98 2.98 0.50
CA THR A 115 -8.54 3.61 -0.70
C THR A 115 -9.11 2.57 -1.68
N ASP A 116 -9.79 3.05 -2.72
CA ASP A 116 -10.29 2.26 -3.84
C ASP A 116 -9.18 1.77 -4.80
N LYS A 117 -7.96 2.33 -4.69
CA LYS A 117 -6.79 1.90 -5.46
C LYS A 117 -6.23 0.56 -5.01
N VAL A 118 -6.69 0.03 -3.88
CA VAL A 118 -6.23 -1.25 -3.35
C VAL A 118 -7.41 -2.13 -2.95
N LYS A 119 -7.16 -3.44 -2.89
CA LYS A 119 -8.10 -4.47 -2.43
C LYS A 119 -7.49 -5.17 -1.24
N VAL A 120 -8.21 -5.23 -0.12
CA VAL A 120 -7.88 -6.12 0.98
C VAL A 120 -8.43 -7.50 0.65
N THR A 121 -7.53 -8.43 0.35
CA THR A 121 -7.90 -9.81 -0.06
C THR A 121 -7.87 -10.79 1.11
N TYR A 122 -7.19 -10.42 2.19
CA TYR A 122 -7.16 -11.18 3.43
C TYR A 122 -7.15 -10.25 4.64
N LEU A 123 -8.02 -10.53 5.61
CA LEU A 123 -8.06 -9.85 6.89
C LEU A 123 -8.33 -10.87 7.99
N TYR A 124 -7.49 -10.84 9.02
CA TYR A 124 -7.54 -11.81 10.10
C TYR A 124 -7.20 -11.15 11.43
N PHE A 125 -8.01 -11.42 12.44
CA PHE A 125 -7.77 -11.06 13.84
C PHE A 125 -7.81 -12.33 14.69
N LYS A 126 -6.96 -12.40 15.72
CA LYS A 126 -6.99 -13.43 16.77
C LYS A 126 -6.69 -12.80 18.11
N THR A 127 -7.61 -12.97 19.05
CA THR A 127 -7.41 -12.48 20.42
C THR A 127 -6.84 -13.60 21.27
N LEU A 128 -5.80 -13.27 22.01
CA LEU A 128 -5.05 -14.13 22.89
C LEU A 128 -5.08 -13.52 24.28
N GLN A 129 -5.11 -14.37 25.29
CA GLN A 129 -5.02 -13.94 26.68
C GLN A 129 -3.91 -14.74 27.33
N ASN A 130 -2.95 -14.02 27.92
CA ASN A 130 -1.95 -14.63 28.78
C ASN A 130 -2.47 -14.59 30.21
N THR A 131 -2.86 -15.76 30.71
CA THR A 131 -3.14 -15.99 32.13
C THR A 131 -1.88 -16.55 32.77
N ALA A 132 -0.94 -15.68 33.14
CA ALA A 132 0.10 -16.09 34.05
C ALA A 132 -0.55 -16.31 35.43
N LEU A 133 -0.44 -17.53 35.98
CA LEU A 133 -0.83 -17.85 37.35
C LEU A 133 0.17 -17.23 38.33
N SER A 134 0.20 -15.90 38.40
CA SER A 134 0.78 -15.19 39.53
C SER A 134 -0.36 -14.87 40.50
N ASN A 135 -0.08 -14.96 41.81
CA ASN A 135 -1.01 -14.70 42.93
C ASN A 135 -1.66 -13.29 42.95
N THR A 136 -1.61 -12.55 41.84
CA THR A 136 -2.10 -11.18 41.62
C THR A 136 -3.15 -11.06 40.50
N GLY A 137 -3.53 -12.13 39.81
CA GLY A 137 -4.68 -12.12 38.87
C GLY A 137 -4.49 -11.26 37.61
N VAL A 138 -3.25 -10.99 37.21
CA VAL A 138 -2.95 -10.13 36.05
C VAL A 138 -3.24 -10.87 34.75
N GLN A 139 -4.28 -10.45 34.03
CA GLN A 139 -4.64 -10.97 32.71
C GLN A 139 -4.18 -9.99 31.62
N ALA A 140 -3.22 -10.39 30.80
CA ALA A 140 -2.80 -9.59 29.65
C ALA A 140 -3.54 -10.10 28.39
N THR A 141 -4.36 -9.23 27.79
CA THR A 141 -5.02 -9.55 26.50
C THR A 141 -4.19 -8.94 25.37
N SER A 142 -3.98 -9.70 24.30
CA SER A 142 -3.32 -9.25 23.08
C SER A 142 -4.16 -9.65 21.87
N THR A 143 -4.13 -8.87 20.80
CA THR A 143 -4.72 -9.26 19.52
C THR A 143 -3.65 -9.28 18.44
N ARG A 144 -3.52 -10.44 17.80
CA ARG A 144 -2.74 -10.62 16.59
C ARG A 144 -3.62 -10.31 15.39
N PHE A 145 -3.10 -9.59 14.43
CA PHE A 145 -3.81 -9.27 13.20
C PHE A 145 -2.90 -9.39 11.99
N ALA A 146 -3.48 -9.83 10.88
CA ALA A 146 -2.80 -10.03 9.62
C ALA A 146 -3.68 -9.52 8.47
N MET A 147 -3.03 -8.95 7.47
CA MET A 147 -3.68 -8.35 6.32
C MET A 147 -2.89 -8.62 5.05
N THR A 148 -3.59 -8.89 3.95
CA THR A 148 -3.03 -8.85 2.60
C THR A 148 -3.73 -7.76 1.80
N VAL A 149 -2.93 -6.92 1.16
CA VAL A 149 -3.39 -5.84 0.29
C VAL A 149 -2.84 -6.08 -1.11
N GLU A 150 -3.68 -5.84 -2.10
CA GLU A 150 -3.37 -5.96 -3.53
C GLU A 150 -3.70 -4.64 -4.23
N TYR A 151 -2.95 -4.27 -5.27
CA TYR A 151 -3.31 -3.13 -6.10
C TYR A 151 -4.58 -3.42 -6.92
N ASN A 152 -5.51 -2.48 -6.96
CA ASN A 152 -6.74 -2.63 -7.73
C ASN A 152 -6.50 -2.36 -9.22
N SER A 153 -6.09 -3.39 -9.96
CA SER A 153 -5.98 -3.33 -11.43
C SER A 153 -6.33 -4.66 -12.08
N ASP A 154 -6.97 -4.59 -13.24
CA ASP A 154 -7.21 -5.76 -14.10
C ASP A 154 -6.02 -6.04 -15.04
N ASN A 155 -5.03 -5.13 -15.08
CA ASN A 155 -3.82 -5.30 -15.88
C ASN A 155 -2.74 -6.03 -15.08
N ASN A 156 -2.39 -7.23 -15.53
CA ASN A 156 -1.37 -8.07 -14.88
C ASN A 156 0.01 -7.41 -14.80
N GLN A 157 0.30 -6.41 -15.64
CA GLN A 157 1.55 -5.63 -15.59
C GLN A 157 1.66 -4.76 -14.33
N PHE A 158 0.54 -4.45 -13.69
CA PHE A 158 0.45 -3.63 -12.47
C PHE A 158 -0.03 -4.44 -11.26
N PHE A 159 0.03 -5.77 -11.35
CA PHE A 159 -0.26 -6.64 -10.22
C PHE A 159 0.85 -6.51 -9.17
N TYR A 160 0.46 -6.17 -7.95
CA TYR A 160 1.34 -6.14 -6.78
C TYR A 160 0.52 -6.45 -5.53
N THR A 161 1.08 -7.27 -4.65
CA THR A 161 0.46 -7.65 -3.38
C THR A 161 1.49 -7.67 -2.26
N GLU A 162 1.06 -7.33 -1.05
CA GLU A 162 1.89 -7.34 0.14
C GLU A 162 1.09 -7.84 1.35
N HIS A 163 1.80 -8.49 2.28
CA HIS A 163 1.24 -9.11 3.46
C HIS A 163 1.94 -8.57 4.71
N ALA A 164 1.18 -8.26 5.76
CA ALA A 164 1.75 -7.91 7.05
C ALA A 164 1.03 -8.63 8.18
N THR A 165 1.77 -8.89 9.27
CA THR A 165 1.24 -9.43 10.52
C THR A 165 1.81 -8.63 11.69
N SER A 166 0.97 -8.32 12.67
CA SER A 166 1.38 -7.62 13.89
C SER A 166 0.60 -8.14 15.10
N THR A 167 1.07 -7.81 16.29
CA THR A 167 0.40 -8.11 17.57
C THR A 167 0.40 -6.88 18.44
N ALA A 168 -0.75 -6.54 18.99
CA ALA A 168 -0.91 -5.44 19.93
C ALA A 168 -1.44 -5.96 21.27
N THR A 169 -0.77 -5.60 22.36
CA THR A 169 -1.23 -5.88 23.72
C THR A 169 -2.08 -4.73 24.22
N LEU A 170 -3.21 -5.04 24.85
CA LEU A 170 -4.07 -4.04 25.47
C LEU A 170 -3.32 -3.35 26.61
N LYS A 171 -3.54 -2.05 26.78
CA LYS A 171 -2.99 -1.32 27.93
C LYS A 171 -3.67 -1.82 29.21
N ASN A 172 -2.92 -2.57 30.03
CA ASN A 172 -3.36 -2.97 31.36
C ASN A 172 -3.53 -1.71 32.22
N ARG A 173 -4.65 -1.60 32.95
CA ARG A 173 -4.82 -0.56 33.98
C ARG A 173 -4.28 -1.05 35.30
#